data_AF-A0A314YX85-F1
#
_entry.id   AF-A0A314YX85-F1
#
_cell.length_a   1.000
_cell.length_b   1.000
_cell.length_c   1.000
_cell.angle_alpha   90.00
_cell.angle_beta   90.00
_cell.angle_gamma   90.00
#
_symmetry.space_group_name_H-M   'P 1'
#
loop_
_entity.id
_entity.type
_entity.pdbx_description
1 polymer ?
#
loop_
_entity_poly.entity_id
_entity_poly.type
_entity_poly.pdbx_seq_one_letter_code
_entity_poly.pdbx_strand_id
1 'polypeptide(L)'
;MSWSSLSIKPPTRSHHRESTDRILLHDRHSVHERNINFDNTTTRGIIVYENSTSSSPIMPALPNPSDTPMAHKFNTNITGLAGGPHWVPVLTNVDEHMFVTVGVNLELCPVNAMCQGPFNNLLFASMNNESFQLSTNLSLMQAQFYNVSGIYTTDFPDQPAVKFDYTNSNISLDLSLIYAPKLTKVKTLKFNSTVEIVLQNTAFLAIENHPMHLHSFNFHVLAQGFGNYDPINDPKKFNLFNPQIRNTIGVPVGGWAVIRFTANNPGMWFMHCHLDVHLPWGLGIVFEVENGPTPWVLRPIPADLPQL
;
A
#
# COMPACT_ATOMS: atom_id res chain seq x y z
N MET A 1 24.47 -16.12 -7.06
CA MET A 1 23.88 -15.38 -8.20
C MET A 1 24.94 -14.46 -8.77
N SER A 2 25.12 -14.47 -10.09
CA SER A 2 26.12 -13.68 -10.79
C SER A 2 25.81 -12.18 -10.65
N TRP A 3 26.78 -11.39 -10.22
CA TRP A 3 26.66 -9.93 -10.09
C TRP A 3 26.97 -9.30 -11.45
N SER A 4 26.01 -8.62 -12.05
CA SER A 4 26.24 -7.77 -13.22
C SER A 4 26.67 -6.37 -12.75
N SER A 5 27.83 -5.90 -13.21
CA SER A 5 28.31 -4.54 -13.00
C SER A 5 27.63 -3.57 -13.97
N LEU A 6 27.10 -2.47 -13.44
CA LEU A 6 26.57 -1.38 -14.26
C LEU A 6 27.64 -0.27 -14.34
N SER A 7 28.18 -0.01 -15.54
CA SER A 7 29.09 1.11 -15.79
C SER A 7 28.30 2.33 -16.26
N ILE A 8 28.49 3.48 -15.61
CA ILE A 8 27.87 4.76 -15.98
C ILE A 8 29.00 5.71 -16.39
N LYS A 9 28.92 6.27 -17.61
CA LYS A 9 29.88 7.25 -18.10
C LYS A 9 29.73 8.61 -17.39
N PRO A 10 30.82 9.28 -17.00
CA PRO A 10 30.75 10.60 -16.36
C PRO A 10 30.35 11.71 -17.36
N PRO A 11 29.72 12.81 -16.89
CA PRO A 11 29.47 13.99 -17.71
C PRO A 11 30.78 14.73 -18.02
N THR A 12 30.96 15.15 -19.27
CA THR A 12 32.12 15.92 -19.72
C THR A 12 32.05 17.38 -19.28
N ARG A 13 32.56 17.69 -18.08
CA ARG A 13 32.98 19.06 -17.74
C ARG A 13 34.22 19.05 -16.86
N SER A 14 35.32 19.55 -17.41
CA SER A 14 36.62 19.71 -16.76
C SER A 14 36.58 20.84 -15.72
N HIS A 15 36.45 20.49 -14.45
CA HIS A 15 36.93 21.33 -13.36
C HIS A 15 37.65 20.44 -12.33
N HIS A 16 38.92 20.76 -12.07
CA HIS A 16 39.69 20.23 -10.95
C HIS A 16 38.98 20.57 -9.63
N ARG A 17 38.16 19.63 -9.14
CA ARG A 17 37.85 19.41 -7.73
C ARG A 17 38.38 18.03 -7.39
N GLU A 18 38.88 17.83 -6.18
CA GLU A 18 39.21 16.51 -5.64
C GLU A 18 38.11 15.53 -6.05
N SER A 19 38.44 14.63 -6.96
CA SER A 19 37.47 13.85 -7.71
C SER A 19 36.96 12.75 -6.78
N THR A 20 35.71 12.91 -6.33
CA THR A 20 35.00 11.90 -5.55
C THR A 20 34.68 10.70 -6.45
N ASP A 21 35.67 9.84 -6.66
CA ASP A 21 35.63 8.82 -7.70
C ASP A 21 35.07 7.46 -7.24
N ARG A 22 34.66 7.34 -5.97
CA ARG A 22 33.89 6.21 -5.44
C ARG A 22 32.86 6.66 -4.41
N ILE A 23 31.61 6.23 -4.57
CA ILE A 23 30.50 6.61 -3.69
C ILE A 23 29.82 5.33 -3.21
N LEU A 24 29.57 5.21 -1.91
CA LEU A 24 28.70 4.15 -1.39
C LEU A 24 27.24 4.52 -1.67
N LEU A 25 26.51 3.59 -2.25
CA LEU A 25 25.07 3.52 -2.08
C LEU A 25 24.81 2.71 -0.82
N HIS A 26 23.86 3.13 0.00
CA HIS A 26 23.40 2.33 1.12
C HIS A 26 21.91 2.47 1.29
N ASP A 27 21.32 1.44 1.87
CA ASP A 27 19.90 1.41 2.18
C ASP A 27 19.69 0.79 3.56
N ARG A 28 18.70 1.32 4.27
CA ARG A 28 18.32 0.90 5.63
C ARG A 28 16.82 1.10 5.80
N HIS A 29 16.18 0.16 6.48
CA HIS A 29 14.77 0.26 6.84
C HIS A 29 14.43 1.57 7.56
N SER A 30 13.30 2.17 7.18
CA SER A 30 12.61 3.17 7.99
C SER A 30 11.55 2.47 8.83
N VAL A 31 11.61 2.66 10.15
CA VAL A 31 10.73 1.99 11.12
C VAL A 31 10.35 2.97 12.21
N HIS A 32 9.04 3.13 12.43
CA HIS A 32 8.51 3.96 13.50
C HIS A 32 8.36 3.21 14.83
N GLU A 33 7.95 1.94 14.75
CA GLU A 33 7.61 1.16 15.94
C GLU A 33 8.86 0.86 16.78
N ARG A 34 8.78 1.17 18.08
CA ARG A 34 9.95 1.12 18.98
C ARG A 34 10.07 -0.19 19.75
N ASN A 35 8.97 -0.95 19.84
CA ASN A 35 8.90 -2.17 20.66
C ASN A 35 8.84 -3.47 19.84
N ILE A 36 8.96 -3.39 18.51
CA ILE A 36 9.03 -4.54 17.61
C ILE A 36 10.48 -4.67 17.10
N ASN A 37 11.04 -5.87 17.23
CA ASN A 37 12.37 -6.16 16.69
C ASN A 37 12.34 -6.10 15.17
N PHE A 38 13.33 -5.42 14.58
CA PHE A 38 13.50 -5.34 13.13
C PHE A 38 14.97 -5.51 12.74
N ASP A 39 15.22 -5.89 11.48
CA ASP A 39 16.57 -5.92 10.93
C ASP A 39 17.07 -4.49 10.65
N ASN A 40 17.93 -4.00 11.54
CA ASN A 40 18.56 -2.68 11.46
C ASN A 40 19.93 -2.71 10.75
N THR A 41 20.25 -3.80 10.05
CA THR A 41 21.46 -3.84 9.23
C THR A 41 21.35 -2.89 8.04
N THR A 42 22.50 -2.49 7.49
CA THR A 42 22.56 -1.57 6.34
C THR A 42 23.14 -2.33 5.16
N THR A 43 22.40 -2.41 4.07
CA THR A 43 22.92 -2.95 2.81
C THR A 43 23.71 -1.87 2.06
N ARG A 44 24.72 -2.28 1.28
CA ARG A 44 25.66 -1.35 0.62
C ARG A 44 25.99 -1.79 -0.80
N GLY A 45 26.03 -0.82 -1.71
CA GLY A 45 26.60 -0.93 -3.05
C GLY A 45 27.71 0.10 -3.24
N ILE A 46 28.58 -0.08 -4.23
CA ILE A 46 29.67 0.86 -4.54
C ILE A 46 29.49 1.34 -5.98
N ILE A 47 29.37 2.66 -6.16
CA ILE A 47 29.53 3.31 -7.46
C ILE A 47 31.02 3.62 -7.62
N VAL A 48 31.62 3.13 -8.70
CA VAL A 48 33.01 3.42 -9.07
C VAL A 48 32.99 4.14 -10.41
N TYR A 49 33.57 5.33 -10.46
CA TYR A 49 33.74 6.05 -11.72
C TYR A 49 34.81 5.35 -12.58
N GLU A 50 34.59 5.28 -13.88
CA GLU A 50 35.57 4.74 -14.82
C GLU A 50 36.87 5.56 -14.75
N ASN A 51 38.02 4.90 -14.55
CA ASN A 51 39.34 5.50 -14.27
C ASN A 51 39.54 6.09 -12.86
N SER A 52 38.67 5.77 -11.92
CA SER A 52 38.83 6.10 -10.50
C SER A 52 40.13 5.51 -9.92
N THR A 53 41.00 6.39 -9.40
CA THR A 53 42.19 6.00 -8.62
C THR A 53 41.90 5.92 -7.12
N SER A 54 40.73 6.40 -6.68
CA SER A 54 40.33 6.35 -5.27
C SER A 54 40.07 4.90 -4.84
N SER A 55 40.56 4.50 -3.68
CA SER A 55 40.33 3.18 -3.08
C SER A 55 39.22 3.18 -2.01
N SER A 56 38.92 4.35 -1.44
CA SER A 56 38.00 4.51 -0.30
C SER A 56 36.70 5.17 -0.74
N PRO A 57 35.56 4.47 -0.69
CA PRO A 57 34.29 5.06 -1.08
C PRO A 57 33.72 5.94 0.05
N ILE A 58 33.06 7.03 -0.33
CA ILE A 58 32.44 7.96 0.63
C ILE A 58 31.08 7.43 1.06
N MET A 59 30.78 7.49 2.36
CA MET A 59 29.49 7.11 2.93
C MET A 59 28.55 8.32 3.01
N PRO A 60 27.39 8.29 2.34
CA PRO A 60 26.35 9.29 2.57
C PRO A 60 25.83 9.26 4.02
N ALA A 61 25.19 10.35 4.44
CA ALA A 61 24.45 10.35 5.69
C ALA A 61 23.06 9.74 5.47
N LEU A 62 22.68 8.76 6.29
CA LEU A 62 21.30 8.28 6.38
C LEU A 62 20.51 9.04 7.45
N PRO A 63 19.22 9.32 7.21
CA PRO A 63 18.31 9.69 8.28
C PRO A 63 18.26 8.60 9.37
N ASN A 64 17.81 8.98 10.55
CA ASN A 64 17.46 8.01 11.58
C ASN A 64 16.32 7.11 11.06
N PRO A 65 16.37 5.78 11.24
CA PRO A 65 15.27 4.87 10.86
C PRO A 65 13.88 5.32 11.31
N SER A 66 13.80 5.95 12.49
CA SER A 66 12.55 6.41 13.10
C SER A 66 12.18 7.85 12.73
N ASP A 67 12.90 8.49 11.80
CA ASP A 67 12.60 9.84 11.30
C ASP A 67 11.39 9.85 10.35
N THR A 68 10.22 9.60 10.94
CA THR A 68 8.93 9.58 10.24
C THR A 68 8.62 10.92 9.55
N PRO A 69 8.91 12.10 10.14
CA PRO A 69 8.71 13.37 9.46
C PRO A 69 9.55 13.51 8.18
N MET A 70 10.82 13.08 8.18
CA MET A 70 11.67 13.10 6.99
C MET A 70 11.14 12.16 5.90
N ALA A 71 10.76 10.94 6.27
CA ALA A 71 10.16 9.98 5.34
C ALA A 71 8.85 10.51 4.72
N HIS A 72 7.99 11.12 5.54
CA HIS A 72 6.75 11.73 5.07
C HIS A 72 7.03 12.88 4.10
N LYS A 73 7.91 13.82 4.47
CA LYS A 73 8.31 14.96 3.63
C LYS A 73 8.86 14.51 2.27
N PHE A 74 9.68 13.45 2.25
CA PHE A 74 10.19 12.90 1.00
C PHE A 74 9.04 12.40 0.10
N ASN A 75 8.12 11.60 0.64
CA ASN A 75 7.02 11.00 -0.13
C ASN A 75 5.98 12.03 -0.61
N THR A 76 5.68 13.05 0.19
CA THR A 76 4.69 14.08 -0.17
C THR A 76 5.21 15.13 -1.14
N ASN A 77 6.53 15.26 -1.29
CA ASN A 77 7.14 16.19 -2.25
C ASN A 77 7.20 15.64 -3.68
N ILE A 78 6.82 14.37 -3.90
CA ILE A 78 6.81 13.75 -5.22
C ILE A 78 5.59 14.23 -6.00
N THR A 79 5.82 14.73 -7.21
CA THR A 79 4.78 15.18 -8.13
C THR A 79 4.96 14.55 -9.51
N GLY A 80 3.89 14.48 -10.28
CA GLY A 80 3.93 14.06 -11.68
C GLY A 80 4.50 15.16 -12.58
N LEU A 81 5.10 14.73 -13.69
CA LEU A 81 5.52 15.63 -14.77
C LEU A 81 4.30 15.99 -15.63
N ALA A 82 3.64 17.10 -15.32
CA ALA A 82 2.51 17.61 -16.11
C ALA A 82 2.95 17.88 -17.57
N GLY A 83 2.14 17.43 -18.53
CA GLY A 83 2.44 17.50 -19.95
C GLY A 83 3.46 16.46 -20.46
N GLY A 84 3.97 15.57 -19.59
CA GLY A 84 4.87 14.49 -19.99
C GLY A 84 4.17 13.34 -20.75
N PRO A 85 4.93 12.42 -21.37
CA PRO A 85 4.38 11.35 -22.23
C PRO A 85 3.38 10.39 -21.55
N HIS A 86 3.47 10.25 -20.22
CA HIS A 86 2.61 9.37 -19.42
C HIS A 86 1.73 10.15 -18.43
N TRP A 87 1.61 11.46 -18.64
CA TRP A 87 0.76 12.28 -17.79
C TRP A 87 -0.71 12.02 -18.09
N VAL A 88 -1.47 11.71 -17.04
CA VAL A 88 -2.91 11.55 -17.09
C VAL A 88 -3.51 12.56 -16.11
N PRO A 89 -4.39 13.47 -16.56
CA PRO A 89 -5.03 14.43 -15.67
C PRO A 89 -5.94 13.71 -14.67
N VAL A 90 -6.08 14.30 -13.48
CA VAL A 90 -6.96 13.77 -12.44
C VAL A 90 -8.41 14.05 -12.84
N LEU A 91 -9.25 13.02 -12.84
CA LEU A 91 -10.69 13.21 -12.98
C LEU A 91 -11.24 13.87 -11.72
N THR A 92 -11.92 15.01 -11.86
CA THR A 92 -12.42 15.79 -10.72
C THR A 92 -13.81 15.35 -10.25
N ASN A 93 -14.61 14.74 -11.12
CA ASN A 93 -15.88 14.14 -10.74
C ASN A 93 -15.60 12.74 -10.17
N VAL A 94 -16.09 12.48 -8.96
CA VAL A 94 -15.94 11.20 -8.29
C VAL A 94 -17.29 10.51 -8.26
N ASP A 95 -17.33 9.24 -8.65
CA ASP A 95 -18.54 8.44 -8.71
C ASP A 95 -18.69 7.59 -7.43
N GLU A 96 -17.57 7.11 -6.87
CA GLU A 96 -17.52 6.27 -5.68
C GLU A 96 -16.55 6.86 -4.65
N HIS A 97 -17.04 7.10 -3.43
CA HIS A 97 -16.22 7.56 -2.30
C HIS A 97 -16.13 6.48 -1.23
N MET A 98 -14.90 6.11 -0.86
CA MET A 98 -14.64 5.15 0.20
C MET A 98 -13.77 5.76 1.29
N PHE A 99 -14.07 5.41 2.53
CA PHE A 99 -13.21 5.59 3.68
C PHE A 99 -12.87 4.20 4.22
N VAL A 100 -11.61 3.83 4.12
CA VAL A 100 -11.13 2.50 4.45
C VAL A 100 -10.13 2.60 5.59
N THR A 101 -10.52 2.15 6.78
CA THR A 101 -9.58 2.01 7.88
C THR A 101 -8.65 0.83 7.61
N VAL A 102 -7.35 1.00 7.84
CA VAL A 102 -6.32 -0.02 7.67
C VAL A 102 -5.56 -0.21 8.99
N GLY A 103 -5.25 -1.44 9.34
CA GLY A 103 -4.43 -1.71 10.52
C GLY A 103 -4.36 -3.18 10.90
N VAL A 104 -3.59 -3.44 11.95
CA VAL A 104 -3.46 -4.76 12.57
C VAL A 104 -4.57 -4.94 13.62
N ASN A 105 -5.04 -6.17 13.77
CA ASN A 105 -6.17 -6.57 14.58
C ASN A 105 -5.84 -7.87 15.33
N LEU A 106 -6.78 -8.32 16.15
CA LEU A 106 -6.74 -9.66 16.74
C LEU A 106 -7.87 -10.53 16.19
N GLU A 107 -7.66 -11.84 16.19
CA GLU A 107 -8.72 -12.85 16.08
C GLU A 107 -8.67 -13.73 17.32
N LEU A 108 -9.85 -14.12 17.81
CA LEU A 108 -9.96 -15.02 18.94
C LEU A 108 -9.26 -16.35 18.64
N CYS A 109 -8.44 -16.79 19.59
CA CYS A 109 -7.81 -18.10 19.47
C CYS A 109 -8.87 -19.21 19.46
N PRO A 110 -8.74 -20.24 18.61
CA PRO A 110 -9.65 -21.37 18.62
C PRO A 110 -9.75 -22.03 19.99
N VAL A 111 -10.96 -22.51 20.34
CA VAL A 111 -11.20 -23.20 21.61
C VAL A 111 -10.28 -24.44 21.66
N ASN A 112 -9.49 -24.56 22.74
CA ASN A 112 -8.47 -25.60 22.96
C ASN A 112 -7.15 -25.46 22.17
N ALA A 113 -6.86 -24.29 21.60
CA ALA A 113 -5.54 -23.97 21.05
C ALA A 113 -4.76 -22.99 21.94
N MET A 114 -3.44 -23.00 21.80
CA MET A 114 -2.56 -21.95 22.33
C MET A 114 -2.07 -21.08 21.18
N CYS A 115 -2.27 -19.77 21.28
CA CYS A 115 -1.91 -18.81 20.25
C CYS A 115 -0.77 -17.92 20.74
N GLN A 116 0.14 -17.56 19.83
CA GLN A 116 1.37 -16.84 20.18
C GLN A 116 1.20 -15.31 20.21
N GLY A 117 0.04 -14.78 19.81
CA GLY A 117 -0.22 -13.35 19.77
C GLY A 117 -0.62 -12.78 21.14
N PRO A 118 -0.80 -11.45 21.20
CA PRO A 118 -1.20 -10.73 22.41
C PRO A 118 -2.44 -11.35 23.05
N PHE A 119 -2.45 -11.45 24.39
CA PHE A 119 -3.57 -12.01 25.16
C PHE A 119 -3.97 -13.44 24.75
N ASN A 120 -3.03 -14.25 24.26
CA ASN A 120 -3.28 -15.59 23.74
C ASN A 120 -4.29 -15.59 22.57
N ASN A 121 -4.22 -14.57 21.71
CA ASN A 121 -4.99 -14.45 20.46
C ASN A 121 -4.10 -14.61 19.24
N LEU A 122 -4.68 -14.63 18.05
CA LEU A 122 -3.95 -14.59 16.78
C LEU A 122 -3.79 -13.14 16.32
N LEU A 123 -2.65 -12.83 15.68
CA LEU A 123 -2.46 -11.56 14.97
C LEU A 123 -3.17 -11.61 13.63
N PHE A 124 -3.96 -10.57 13.37
CA PHE A 124 -4.76 -10.38 12.18
C PHE A 124 -4.59 -8.96 11.66
N ALA A 125 -5.19 -8.66 10.52
CA ALA A 125 -5.21 -7.31 9.98
C ALA A 125 -6.44 -7.14 9.10
N SER A 126 -6.95 -5.92 8.99
CA SER A 126 -8.24 -5.71 8.34
C SER A 126 -8.34 -4.40 7.59
N MET A 127 -9.31 -4.38 6.67
CA MET A 127 -9.82 -3.16 6.06
C MET A 127 -11.27 -2.96 6.47
N ASN A 128 -11.63 -1.79 7.01
CA ASN A 128 -12.97 -1.53 7.56
C ASN A 128 -13.49 -2.59 8.55
N ASN A 129 -12.59 -3.17 9.35
CA ASN A 129 -12.87 -4.27 10.27
C ASN A 129 -13.28 -5.59 9.60
N GLU A 130 -12.91 -5.80 8.34
CA GLU A 130 -13.04 -7.08 7.65
C GLU A 130 -11.64 -7.63 7.33
N SER A 131 -11.29 -8.76 7.92
CA SER A 131 -10.03 -9.46 7.65
C SER A 131 -10.21 -10.32 6.40
N PHE A 132 -9.56 -9.96 5.31
CA PHE A 132 -9.75 -10.66 4.04
C PHE A 132 -9.23 -12.10 4.09
N GLN A 133 -10.11 -13.05 3.77
CA GLN A 133 -9.77 -14.45 3.67
C GLN A 133 -9.66 -14.87 2.20
N LEU A 134 -8.48 -15.36 1.81
CA LEU A 134 -8.29 -15.96 0.50
C LEU A 134 -9.13 -17.23 0.37
N SER A 135 -9.84 -17.35 -0.75
CA SER A 135 -10.60 -18.57 -1.08
C SER A 135 -9.65 -19.75 -1.33
N THR A 136 -9.97 -20.89 -0.74
CA THR A 136 -9.22 -22.15 -0.91
C THR A 136 -9.80 -23.07 -1.97
N ASN A 137 -11.05 -22.84 -2.39
CA ASN A 137 -11.77 -23.78 -3.26
C ASN A 137 -11.79 -23.33 -4.73
N LEU A 138 -11.96 -22.03 -4.96
CA LEU A 138 -12.06 -21.46 -6.30
C LEU A 138 -11.53 -20.02 -6.28
N SER A 139 -10.71 -19.64 -7.26
CA SER A 139 -10.23 -18.26 -7.34
C SER A 139 -11.41 -17.31 -7.56
N LEU A 140 -11.32 -16.08 -7.04
CA LEU A 140 -12.40 -15.10 -7.19
C LEU A 140 -12.68 -14.77 -8.65
N MET A 141 -11.64 -14.73 -9.50
CA MET A 141 -11.79 -14.51 -10.94
C MET A 141 -12.55 -15.67 -11.62
N GLN A 142 -12.27 -16.92 -11.25
CA GLN A 142 -13.04 -18.07 -11.75
C GLN A 142 -14.48 -18.03 -11.24
N ALA A 143 -14.68 -17.70 -9.96
CA ALA A 143 -16.01 -17.59 -9.38
C ALA A 143 -16.84 -16.51 -10.09
N GLN A 144 -16.24 -15.36 -10.41
CA GLN A 144 -16.88 -14.31 -11.20
C GLN A 144 -17.21 -14.78 -12.61
N PHE A 145 -16.23 -15.35 -13.33
CA PHE A 145 -16.39 -15.73 -14.74
C PHE A 145 -17.44 -16.83 -14.94
N TYR A 146 -17.47 -17.83 -14.06
CA TYR A 146 -18.44 -18.92 -14.11
C TYR A 146 -19.72 -18.66 -13.31
N ASN A 147 -19.86 -17.47 -12.70
CA ASN A 147 -20.99 -17.08 -11.87
C ASN A 147 -21.28 -18.09 -10.73
N VAL A 148 -20.24 -18.48 -10.00
CA VAL A 148 -20.32 -19.44 -8.89
C VAL A 148 -20.62 -18.71 -7.58
N SER A 149 -21.77 -19.01 -6.99
CA SER A 149 -22.18 -18.46 -5.69
C SER A 149 -21.47 -19.11 -4.51
N GLY A 150 -21.37 -18.38 -3.38
CA GLY A 150 -20.88 -18.93 -2.10
C GLY A 150 -19.35 -18.87 -1.91
N ILE A 151 -18.62 -18.28 -2.85
CA ILE A 151 -17.16 -18.07 -2.75
C ILE A 151 -16.84 -16.73 -2.09
N TYR A 152 -17.60 -15.69 -2.40
CA TYR A 152 -17.44 -14.34 -1.86
C TYR A 152 -18.79 -13.62 -1.81
N THR A 153 -18.84 -12.50 -1.11
CA THR A 153 -19.96 -11.55 -1.15
C THR A 153 -19.50 -10.19 -1.68
N THR A 154 -20.41 -9.40 -2.24
CA THR A 154 -20.11 -8.13 -2.95
C THR A 154 -20.36 -6.88 -2.10
N ASP A 155 -20.53 -7.05 -0.80
CA ASP A 155 -20.98 -6.04 0.15
C ASP A 155 -19.85 -5.52 1.05
N PHE A 156 -18.60 -5.46 0.56
CA PHE A 156 -17.55 -4.76 1.31
C PHE A 156 -17.96 -3.30 1.54
N PRO A 157 -17.90 -2.78 2.78
CA PRO A 157 -18.47 -1.49 3.11
C PRO A 157 -17.59 -0.32 2.68
N ASP A 158 -18.21 0.74 2.16
CA ASP A 158 -17.53 1.99 1.77
C ASP A 158 -17.03 2.82 2.96
N GLN A 159 -17.44 2.47 4.18
CA GLN A 159 -17.11 3.16 5.43
C GLN A 159 -16.93 2.14 6.55
N PRO A 160 -16.10 2.39 7.57
CA PRO A 160 -16.02 1.54 8.73
C PRO A 160 -17.36 1.53 9.48
N ALA A 161 -17.74 0.36 10.01
CA ALA A 161 -19.00 0.17 10.73
C ALA A 161 -19.11 1.05 11.99
N VAL A 162 -17.97 1.34 12.63
CA VAL A 162 -17.87 2.17 13.83
C VAL A 162 -16.87 3.29 13.58
N LYS A 163 -17.27 4.51 13.94
CA LYS A 163 -16.40 5.68 13.91
C LYS A 163 -15.82 5.94 15.30
N PHE A 164 -14.52 6.14 15.36
CA PHE A 164 -13.78 6.45 16.57
C PHE A 164 -12.56 7.32 16.22
N ASP A 165 -11.81 7.74 17.22
CA ASP A 165 -10.52 8.39 16.99
C ASP A 165 -9.50 7.33 16.56
N TYR A 166 -9.38 7.11 15.25
CA TYR A 166 -8.59 6.03 14.65
C TYR A 166 -7.13 6.08 15.07
N THR A 167 -6.59 7.28 15.30
CA THR A 167 -5.17 7.50 15.59
C THR A 167 -4.84 7.66 17.07
N ASN A 168 -5.82 7.55 17.97
CA ASN A 168 -5.60 7.67 19.40
C ASN A 168 -4.82 6.48 19.96
N SER A 169 -3.63 6.69 20.52
CA SER A 169 -2.84 5.61 21.11
C SER A 169 -3.55 4.88 22.27
N ASN A 170 -4.54 5.51 22.92
CA ASN A 170 -5.28 4.89 24.03
C ASN A 170 -6.19 3.74 23.58
N ILE A 171 -6.55 3.65 22.30
CA ILE A 171 -7.36 2.54 21.76
C ILE A 171 -6.50 1.33 21.33
N SER A 172 -5.18 1.40 21.50
CA SER A 172 -4.26 0.39 20.95
C SER A 172 -4.58 -1.04 21.40
N LEU A 173 -5.08 -1.21 22.63
CA LEU A 173 -5.50 -2.51 23.19
C LEU A 173 -6.99 -2.51 23.56
N ASP A 174 -7.82 -1.71 22.88
CA ASP A 174 -9.27 -1.71 23.11
C ASP A 174 -9.89 -2.99 22.54
N LEU A 175 -10.06 -3.98 23.43
CA LEU A 175 -10.63 -5.29 23.10
C LEU A 175 -12.08 -5.22 22.60
N SER A 176 -12.78 -4.10 22.73
CA SER A 176 -14.12 -3.94 22.17
C SER A 176 -14.12 -3.61 20.67
N LEU A 177 -12.99 -3.12 20.14
CA LEU A 177 -12.86 -2.65 18.75
C LEU A 177 -11.81 -3.43 17.93
N ILE A 178 -10.82 -4.03 18.59
CA ILE A 178 -9.63 -4.59 17.92
C ILE A 178 -9.87 -5.89 17.15
N TYR A 179 -11.00 -6.57 17.37
CA TYR A 179 -11.29 -7.85 16.74
C TYR A 179 -11.93 -7.69 15.36
N ALA A 180 -11.31 -8.32 14.36
CA ALA A 180 -11.80 -8.33 12.98
C ALA A 180 -12.16 -9.77 12.55
N PRO A 181 -13.41 -10.04 12.10
CA PRO A 181 -13.78 -11.34 11.56
C PRO A 181 -13.14 -11.60 10.19
N LYS A 182 -12.82 -12.87 9.93
CA LYS A 182 -12.42 -13.34 8.60
C LYS A 182 -13.61 -13.44 7.67
N LEU A 183 -13.53 -12.75 6.55
CA LEU A 183 -14.58 -12.71 5.54
C LEU A 183 -13.94 -12.63 4.14
N THR A 184 -14.60 -13.18 3.14
CA THR A 184 -14.23 -13.00 1.72
C THR A 184 -15.23 -12.06 1.08
N LYS A 185 -15.07 -10.76 1.33
CA LYS A 185 -15.89 -9.71 0.73
C LYS A 185 -15.12 -8.96 -0.35
N VAL A 186 -15.84 -8.54 -1.39
CA VAL A 186 -15.33 -7.71 -2.48
C VAL A 186 -16.17 -6.43 -2.58
N LYS A 187 -15.58 -5.36 -3.12
CA LYS A 187 -16.33 -4.14 -3.51
C LYS A 187 -16.55 -4.19 -5.02
N THR A 188 -17.81 -4.27 -5.42
CA THR A 188 -18.18 -4.14 -6.84
C THR A 188 -18.09 -2.68 -7.29
N LEU A 189 -17.45 -2.46 -8.43
CA LEU A 189 -17.28 -1.16 -9.07
C LEU A 189 -17.81 -1.23 -10.50
N LYS A 190 -18.64 -0.24 -10.87
CA LYS A 190 -19.09 -0.09 -12.25
C LYS A 190 -17.90 0.21 -13.15
N PHE A 191 -17.90 -0.38 -14.35
CA PHE A 191 -16.88 -0.06 -15.34
C PHE A 191 -16.80 1.45 -15.59
N ASN A 192 -15.57 1.97 -15.60
CA ASN A 192 -15.23 3.36 -15.84
C ASN A 192 -15.70 4.35 -14.75
N SER A 193 -16.08 3.88 -13.56
CA SER A 193 -16.31 4.76 -12.41
C SER A 193 -14.99 5.37 -11.92
N THR A 194 -15.06 6.62 -11.47
CA THR A 194 -13.97 7.29 -10.75
C THR A 194 -14.11 7.01 -9.27
N VAL A 195 -13.11 6.32 -8.70
CA VAL A 195 -13.11 5.88 -7.31
C VAL A 195 -12.10 6.71 -6.52
N GLU A 196 -12.55 7.31 -5.43
CA GLU A 196 -11.71 7.98 -4.43
C GLU A 196 -11.71 7.18 -3.13
N ILE A 197 -10.52 6.86 -2.64
CA ILE A 197 -10.35 6.10 -1.39
C ILE A 197 -9.51 6.92 -0.43
N VAL A 198 -10.08 7.19 0.74
CA VAL A 198 -9.35 7.63 1.93
C VAL A 198 -8.90 6.38 2.67
N LEU A 199 -7.58 6.14 2.71
CA LEU A 199 -6.97 5.09 3.51
C LEU A 199 -6.59 5.69 4.87
N GLN A 200 -7.25 5.27 5.93
CA GLN A 200 -7.05 5.78 7.30
C GLN A 200 -6.35 4.72 8.15
N ASN A 201 -5.16 5.02 8.62
CA ASN A 201 -4.45 4.15 9.54
C ASN A 201 -5.10 4.16 10.94
N THR A 202 -5.06 3.02 11.63
CA THR A 202 -5.56 2.86 13.00
C THR A 202 -4.43 2.66 13.99
N ALA A 203 -4.67 2.95 15.28
CA ALA A 203 -3.67 2.84 16.33
C ALA A 203 -3.68 1.48 17.08
N PHE A 204 -4.40 0.48 16.55
CA PHE A 204 -4.49 -0.85 17.13
C PHE A 204 -3.15 -1.58 17.10
N LEU A 205 -2.75 -2.16 18.25
CA LEU A 205 -1.52 -2.92 18.50
C LEU A 205 -0.20 -2.17 18.23
N ALA A 206 -0.01 -1.66 17.02
CA ALA A 206 1.14 -0.90 16.59
C ALA A 206 0.71 0.14 15.55
N ILE A 207 1.27 1.33 15.64
CA ILE A 207 1.01 2.38 14.65
C ILE A 207 2.09 2.26 13.56
N GLU A 208 1.71 1.77 12.39
CA GLU A 208 2.68 1.36 11.36
C GLU A 208 2.48 2.08 10.03
N ASN A 209 3.49 2.10 9.16
CA ASN A 209 3.28 2.51 7.77
C ASN A 209 2.81 1.30 6.96
N HIS A 210 1.68 1.41 6.28
CA HIS A 210 1.16 0.33 5.45
C HIS A 210 1.34 0.66 3.96
N PRO A 211 2.27 0.00 3.24
CA PRO A 211 2.41 0.16 1.79
C PRO A 211 1.25 -0.52 1.07
N MET A 212 0.22 0.24 0.75
CA MET A 212 -0.98 -0.24 0.10
C MET A 212 -0.80 -0.31 -1.41
N HIS A 213 -0.84 -1.52 -1.95
CA HIS A 213 -0.71 -1.83 -3.36
C HIS A 213 -2.07 -2.17 -3.96
N LEU A 214 -2.37 -1.65 -5.16
CA LEU A 214 -3.54 -2.02 -5.94
C LEU A 214 -3.09 -2.69 -7.24
N HIS A 215 -3.59 -3.90 -7.48
CA HIS A 215 -3.34 -4.64 -8.71
C HIS A 215 -4.03 -3.95 -9.89
N SER A 216 -3.44 -4.08 -11.09
CA SER A 216 -3.98 -3.61 -12.38
C SER A 216 -4.04 -2.09 -12.61
N PHE A 217 -4.26 -1.31 -11.55
CA PHE A 217 -4.40 0.13 -11.64
C PHE A 217 -3.16 0.84 -11.10
N ASN A 218 -2.78 1.92 -11.77
CA ASN A 218 -2.13 3.01 -11.07
C ASN A 218 -3.20 3.99 -10.61
N PHE A 219 -2.94 4.69 -9.51
CA PHE A 219 -3.80 5.71 -8.93
C PHE A 219 -3.03 7.02 -8.76
N HIS A 220 -3.76 8.13 -8.82
CA HIS A 220 -3.28 9.43 -8.39
C HIS A 220 -3.25 9.50 -6.87
N VAL A 221 -2.12 9.87 -6.28
CA VAL A 221 -2.02 10.17 -4.84
C VAL A 221 -2.29 11.65 -4.64
N LEU A 222 -3.47 11.98 -4.11
CA LEU A 222 -3.94 13.37 -4.02
C LEU A 222 -3.35 14.09 -2.82
N ALA A 223 -3.30 13.43 -1.67
CA ALA A 223 -2.74 13.98 -0.43
C ALA A 223 -2.41 12.86 0.55
N GLN A 224 -1.55 13.19 1.51
CA GLN A 224 -1.28 12.38 2.70
C GLN A 224 -1.24 13.31 3.91
N GLY A 225 -1.57 12.80 5.08
CA GLY A 225 -1.53 13.54 6.34
C GLY A 225 -1.36 12.63 7.54
N PHE A 226 -1.23 13.26 8.70
CA PHE A 226 -1.23 12.60 10.02
C PHE A 226 -2.55 12.86 10.74
N GLY A 227 -2.85 12.02 11.73
CA GLY A 227 -4.10 12.04 12.50
C GLY A 227 -5.27 11.41 11.75
N ASN A 228 -6.48 11.74 12.18
CA ASN A 228 -7.69 11.36 11.48
C ASN A 228 -7.94 12.28 10.29
N TYR A 229 -8.35 11.71 9.17
CA TYR A 229 -8.78 12.47 8.00
C TYR A 229 -10.01 13.32 8.32
N ASP A 230 -9.93 14.61 8.01
CA ASP A 230 -11.02 15.58 8.12
C ASP A 230 -11.66 15.82 6.75
N PRO A 231 -12.87 15.28 6.50
CA PRO A 231 -13.53 15.40 5.19
C PRO A 231 -13.94 16.84 4.82
N ILE A 232 -13.86 17.81 5.74
CA ILE A 232 -14.19 19.21 5.49
C ILE A 232 -12.93 20.01 5.09
N ASN A 233 -11.80 19.74 5.74
CA ASN A 233 -10.61 20.56 5.58
C ASN A 233 -9.50 19.91 4.75
N ASP A 234 -9.34 18.59 4.81
CA ASP A 234 -8.28 17.89 4.09
C ASP A 234 -8.44 17.85 2.56
N PRO A 235 -9.65 17.85 1.97
CA PRO A 235 -9.81 18.00 0.52
C PRO A 235 -9.12 19.23 -0.06
N LYS A 236 -8.96 20.30 0.73
CA LYS A 236 -8.24 21.53 0.31
C LYS A 236 -6.75 21.31 0.08
N LYS A 237 -6.20 20.20 0.59
CA LYS A 237 -4.79 19.79 0.42
C LYS A 237 -4.57 18.95 -0.83
N PHE A 238 -5.63 18.56 -1.55
CA PHE A 238 -5.51 17.67 -2.69
C PHE A 238 -4.72 18.33 -3.83
N ASN A 239 -3.66 17.66 -4.28
CA ASN A 239 -3.03 17.99 -5.54
C ASN A 239 -3.85 17.41 -6.69
N LEU A 240 -4.70 18.22 -7.30
CA LEU A 240 -5.51 17.85 -8.46
C LEU A 240 -4.86 18.24 -9.80
N PHE A 241 -3.70 18.90 -9.77
CA PHE A 241 -3.02 19.39 -10.97
C PHE A 241 -1.98 18.39 -11.49
N ASN A 242 -1.05 17.99 -10.63
CA ASN A 242 0.05 17.10 -11.00
C ASN A 242 0.40 16.08 -9.89
N PRO A 243 -0.59 15.36 -9.32
CA PRO A 243 -0.26 14.33 -8.34
C PRO A 243 0.61 13.24 -8.95
N GLN A 244 1.39 12.58 -8.09
CA GLN A 244 2.12 11.38 -8.47
C GLN A 244 1.13 10.26 -8.86
N ILE A 245 1.50 9.48 -9.87
CA ILE A 245 0.75 8.30 -10.33
C ILE A 245 1.58 7.06 -9.99
N ARG A 246 1.08 6.18 -9.13
CA ARG A 246 1.78 4.97 -8.65
C ARG A 246 0.78 3.84 -8.43
N ASN A 247 1.27 2.63 -8.19
CA ASN A 247 0.45 1.46 -7.83
C ASN A 247 0.56 1.08 -6.35
N THR A 248 1.47 1.71 -5.60
CA THR A 248 1.68 1.47 -4.18
C THR A 248 1.89 2.79 -3.44
N ILE A 249 1.24 2.95 -2.29
CA ILE A 249 1.35 4.13 -1.42
C ILE A 249 1.51 3.72 0.05
N GLY A 250 2.51 4.25 0.73
CA GLY A 250 2.63 4.13 2.17
C GLY A 250 1.59 4.99 2.88
N VAL A 251 0.58 4.38 3.49
CA VAL A 251 -0.33 5.08 4.41
C VAL A 251 0.49 5.49 5.64
N PRO A 252 0.60 6.78 5.96
CA PRO A 252 1.46 7.25 7.04
C PRO A 252 1.12 6.60 8.39
N VAL A 253 2.14 6.45 9.23
CA VAL A 253 2.00 6.05 10.63
C VAL A 253 1.01 7.00 11.31
N GLY A 254 -0.11 6.46 11.80
CA GLY A 254 -1.12 7.24 12.52
C GLY A 254 -1.65 8.38 11.66
N GLY A 255 -1.88 8.11 10.38
CA GLY A 255 -2.27 9.11 9.41
C GLY A 255 -3.14 8.54 8.31
N TRP A 256 -3.20 9.25 7.19
CA TRP A 256 -4.07 8.91 6.08
C TRP A 256 -3.44 9.22 4.73
N ALA A 257 -3.94 8.57 3.69
CA ALA A 257 -3.62 8.84 2.30
C ALA A 257 -4.90 8.85 1.46
N VAL A 258 -5.01 9.76 0.50
CA VAL A 258 -6.13 9.81 -0.45
C VAL A 258 -5.63 9.45 -1.84
N ILE A 259 -6.26 8.44 -2.43
CA ILE A 259 -5.98 8.00 -3.79
C ILE A 259 -7.22 8.13 -4.67
N ARG A 260 -7.00 8.32 -5.97
CA ARG A 260 -8.07 8.31 -6.98
C ARG A 260 -7.65 7.51 -8.21
N PHE A 261 -8.54 6.67 -8.71
CA PHE A 261 -8.33 5.91 -9.96
C PHE A 261 -9.64 5.73 -10.72
N THR A 262 -9.53 5.28 -11.97
CA THR A 262 -10.67 4.92 -12.79
C THR A 262 -10.75 3.40 -12.91
N ALA A 263 -11.89 2.82 -12.56
CA ALA A 263 -12.15 1.38 -12.65
C ALA A 263 -12.41 0.94 -14.09
N ASN A 264 -11.43 1.13 -14.98
CA ASN A 264 -11.54 0.89 -16.42
C ASN A 264 -10.92 -0.44 -16.90
N ASN A 265 -10.68 -1.39 -16.00
CA ASN A 265 -10.20 -2.72 -16.33
C ASN A 265 -11.09 -3.76 -15.64
N PRO A 266 -12.00 -4.45 -16.35
CA PRO A 266 -12.87 -5.49 -15.76
C PRO A 266 -12.07 -6.65 -15.18
N GLY A 267 -12.46 -7.13 -13.99
CA GLY A 267 -11.69 -8.15 -13.28
C GLY A 267 -11.86 -8.13 -11.77
N MET A 268 -11.21 -9.09 -11.12
CA MET A 268 -10.99 -9.14 -9.68
C MET A 268 -9.59 -8.61 -9.36
N TRP A 269 -9.50 -7.43 -8.73
CA TRP A 269 -8.23 -6.74 -8.49
C TRP A 269 -7.95 -6.57 -7.02
N PHE A 270 -6.85 -7.17 -6.56
CA PHE A 270 -6.51 -7.17 -5.15
C PHE A 270 -5.85 -5.85 -4.75
N MET A 271 -6.38 -5.22 -3.72
CA MET A 271 -5.70 -4.17 -2.98
C MET A 271 -5.26 -4.71 -1.64
N HIS A 272 -3.96 -4.66 -1.35
CA HIS A 272 -3.42 -5.24 -0.13
C HIS A 272 -2.19 -4.51 0.37
N CYS A 273 -1.87 -4.70 1.65
CA CYS A 273 -0.60 -4.25 2.17
C CYS A 273 0.53 -5.11 1.58
N HIS A 274 1.61 -4.45 1.16
CA HIS A 274 2.78 -5.08 0.55
C HIS A 274 3.84 -5.47 1.60
N LEU A 275 3.46 -5.56 2.87
CA LEU A 275 4.21 -6.24 3.91
C LEU A 275 3.72 -7.68 3.95
N ASP A 276 4.59 -8.62 3.58
CA ASP A 276 4.24 -10.05 3.44
C ASP A 276 3.68 -10.67 4.72
N VAL A 277 3.96 -10.08 5.89
CA VAL A 277 3.39 -10.52 7.17
C VAL A 277 1.93 -10.11 7.34
N HIS A 278 1.49 -8.98 6.77
CA HIS A 278 0.12 -8.49 6.87
C HIS A 278 -0.83 -9.09 5.83
N LEU A 279 -0.29 -9.51 4.69
CA LEU A 279 -1.07 -10.14 3.62
C LEU A 279 -1.82 -11.41 4.10
N PRO A 280 -1.18 -12.43 4.70
CA PRO A 280 -1.86 -13.61 5.22
C PRO A 280 -2.71 -13.31 6.46
N TRP A 281 -2.47 -12.19 7.14
CA TRP A 281 -3.32 -11.69 8.22
C TRP A 281 -4.61 -11.05 7.73
N GLY A 282 -4.78 -10.82 6.43
CA GLY A 282 -6.02 -10.33 5.84
C GLY A 282 -6.07 -8.83 5.57
N LEU A 283 -4.93 -8.13 5.57
CA LEU A 283 -4.87 -6.70 5.25
C LEU A 283 -5.05 -6.44 3.74
N GLY A 284 -6.26 -6.60 3.26
CA GLY A 284 -6.63 -6.36 1.88
C GLY A 284 -8.12 -6.38 1.61
N ILE A 285 -8.47 -6.08 0.36
CA ILE A 285 -9.82 -6.07 -0.22
C ILE A 285 -9.67 -6.38 -1.71
N VAL A 286 -10.63 -7.07 -2.32
CA VAL A 286 -10.70 -7.20 -3.78
C VAL A 286 -11.75 -6.27 -4.35
N PHE A 287 -11.38 -5.56 -5.42
CA PHE A 287 -12.32 -4.81 -6.24
C PHE A 287 -12.79 -5.67 -7.41
N GLU A 288 -14.09 -5.91 -7.48
CA GLU A 288 -14.75 -6.52 -8.62
C GLU A 288 -15.16 -5.42 -9.60
N VAL A 289 -14.43 -5.27 -10.69
CA VAL A 289 -14.78 -4.30 -11.74
C VAL A 289 -15.66 -5.01 -12.77
N GLU A 290 -16.87 -4.48 -12.94
CA GLU A 290 -17.86 -5.00 -13.89
C GLU A 290 -17.37 -4.89 -15.35
N ASN A 291 -18.01 -5.66 -16.23
CA ASN A 291 -17.80 -5.57 -17.66
C ASN A 291 -18.27 -4.21 -18.20
N GLY A 292 -17.47 -3.64 -19.10
CA GLY A 292 -17.83 -2.50 -19.92
C GLY A 292 -18.33 -2.92 -21.32
N PRO A 293 -18.40 -1.97 -22.27
CA PRO A 293 -18.64 -2.29 -23.67
C PRO A 293 -17.44 -3.03 -24.27
N THR A 294 -17.69 -3.91 -25.25
CA THR A 294 -16.63 -4.58 -26.02
C THR A 294 -15.61 -3.56 -26.56
N PRO A 295 -14.29 -3.80 -26.42
CA PRO A 295 -13.62 -5.03 -25.97
C PRO A 295 -13.35 -5.12 -24.45
N TRP A 296 -13.89 -4.21 -23.65
CA TRP A 296 -13.65 -4.12 -22.19
C TRP A 296 -14.54 -5.10 -21.43
N VAL A 297 -14.30 -6.39 -21.62
CA VAL A 297 -14.97 -7.47 -20.89
C VAL A 297 -13.94 -8.46 -20.38
N LEU A 298 -14.30 -9.23 -19.35
CA LEU A 298 -13.48 -10.34 -18.86
C LEU A 298 -13.08 -11.25 -20.02
N ARG A 299 -11.78 -11.57 -20.09
CA ARG A 299 -11.27 -12.49 -21.09
C ARG A 299 -11.59 -13.94 -20.70
N PRO A 300 -11.73 -14.84 -21.68
CA PRO A 300 -11.87 -16.27 -21.39
C PRO A 300 -10.73 -16.77 -20.51
N ILE A 301 -11.07 -17.65 -19.56
CA ILE A 301 -10.08 -18.29 -18.71
C ILE A 301 -9.18 -19.21 -19.56
N PRO A 302 -7.84 -19.13 -19.42
CA PRO A 302 -6.93 -20.05 -20.09
C PRO A 302 -7.21 -21.51 -19.72
N ALA A 303 -7.13 -22.42 -20.70
CA ALA A 303 -7.40 -23.85 -20.48
C ALA A 303 -6.37 -24.53 -19.56
N ASP A 304 -5.20 -23.92 -19.41
CA ASP A 304 -4.08 -24.37 -18.58
C ASP A 304 -4.02 -23.68 -17.21
N LEU A 305 -5.11 -23.01 -16.79
CA LEU A 305 -5.18 -22.43 -15.44
C LEU A 305 -5.02 -23.53 -14.38
N PRO A 306 -4.09 -23.39 -13.41
CA PRO A 306 -3.94 -24.35 -12.31
C PRO A 306 -5.25 -24.55 -11.53
N GLN A 307 -5.52 -25.79 -11.17
CA GLN A 307 -6.64 -26.14 -10.29
C GLN A 307 -6.22 -25.95 -8.83
N LEU A 308 -7.13 -25.43 -8.00
CA LEU A 308 -6.95 -25.25 -6.55
C LEU A 308 -7.29 -26.55 -5.80
#